data_AF-A0A938BQJ8-F1
#
_entry.id   AF-A0A938BQJ8-F1
#
_cell.length_a   1.000
_cell.length_b   1.000
_cell.length_c   1.000
_cell.angle_alpha   90.00
_cell.angle_beta   90.00
_cell.angle_gamma   90.00
#
_symmetry.space_group_name_H-M   'P 1'
#
loop_
_entity.id
_entity.type
_entity.pdbx_description
1 polymer ?
#
loop_
_entity_poly.entity_id
_entity_poly.type
_entity_poly.pdbx_seq_one_letter_code
_entity_poly.pdbx_strand_id
1 'polypeptide(L)'
;MSGRPPWWKGTRGEWLVVGQLILMAAVALAPPAWRWTGPSRALWVALGVPLVIAGGWLGLRALYELGPSLTILPRPRPRGTFVQTGLYARTRHPAYGGLLIMAVGWALWRGSGL
;
A
#
# COMPACT_ATOMS: atom_id res chain seq x y z
N MET A 1 25.08 -25.85 -5.19
CA MET A 1 24.45 -24.74 -4.44
C MET A 1 24.49 -23.49 -5.31
N SER A 2 23.43 -23.19 -6.07
CA SER A 2 23.38 -21.95 -6.85
C SER A 2 22.99 -20.79 -5.93
N GLY A 3 23.96 -19.94 -5.60
CA GLY A 3 23.74 -18.72 -4.83
C GLY A 3 22.73 -17.84 -5.54
N ARG A 4 21.69 -17.39 -4.81
CA ARG A 4 20.70 -16.47 -5.36
C ARG A 4 21.43 -15.19 -5.82
N PRO A 5 21.19 -14.71 -7.06
CA PRO A 5 21.80 -13.47 -7.50
C PRO A 5 21.40 -12.33 -6.54
N PRO A 6 22.30 -11.38 -6.25
CA PRO A 6 22.00 -10.26 -5.38
C PRO A 6 20.80 -9.43 -5.88
N TRP A 7 19.98 -8.92 -4.96
CA TRP A 7 18.73 -8.20 -5.25
C TRP A 7 18.95 -6.94 -6.10
N TRP A 8 20.10 -6.27 -5.98
CA TRP A 8 20.44 -5.07 -6.75
C TRP A 8 20.61 -5.32 -8.25
N LYS A 9 20.69 -6.58 -8.70
CA LYS A 9 20.71 -6.92 -10.13
C LYS A 9 19.35 -6.76 -10.81
N GLY A 10 18.26 -6.49 -10.07
CA GLY A 10 16.95 -6.20 -10.66
C GLY A 10 16.29 -7.37 -11.40
N THR A 11 16.84 -8.58 -11.29
CA THR A 11 16.43 -9.75 -12.09
C THR A 11 14.99 -10.20 -11.86
N ARG A 12 14.30 -9.72 -10.82
CA ARG A 12 12.93 -10.11 -10.50
C ARG A 12 11.96 -8.94 -10.46
N GLY A 13 12.41 -7.76 -10.86
CA GLY A 13 11.65 -6.51 -10.78
C GLY A 13 11.80 -5.79 -9.44
N GLU A 14 12.91 -6.00 -8.70
CA GLU A 14 13.22 -5.27 -7.46
C GLU A 14 13.10 -3.75 -7.66
N TRP A 15 13.57 -3.24 -8.80
CA TRP A 15 13.52 -1.81 -9.14
C TRP A 15 12.10 -1.26 -9.29
N LEU A 16 11.13 -2.09 -9.69
CA LEU A 16 9.73 -1.66 -9.78
C LEU A 16 9.14 -1.44 -8.39
N VAL A 17 9.53 -2.26 -7.41
CA VAL A 17 9.13 -2.09 -6.01
C VAL A 17 9.74 -0.82 -5.42
N VAL A 18 11.03 -0.60 -5.68
CA VAL A 18 11.72 0.62 -5.24
C VAL A 18 11.06 1.85 -5.86
N GLY A 19 10.80 1.83 -7.16
CA GLY A 19 10.07 2.90 -7.85
C GLY A 19 8.69 3.13 -7.26
N GLN A 20 7.94 2.06 -6.96
CA GLN A 20 6.63 2.17 -6.32
C GLN A 20 6.71 2.79 -4.92
N LEU A 21 7.68 2.40 -4.09
CA LEU A 21 7.89 3.01 -2.78
C LEU A 21 8.27 4.49 -2.88
N ILE A 22 9.11 4.85 -3.86
CA ILE A 22 9.46 6.24 -4.14
C ILE A 22 8.22 7.03 -4.55
N LEU A 23 7.39 6.50 -5.46
CA LEU A 23 6.16 7.17 -5.88
C LEU A 23 5.16 7.33 -4.73
N MET A 24 5.01 6.31 -3.89
CA MET A 24 4.14 6.39 -2.70
C MET A 24 4.67 7.43 -1.69
N ALA A 25 5.98 7.46 -1.47
CA ALA A 25 6.61 8.48 -0.63
C ALA A 25 6.46 9.89 -1.22
N ALA A 26 6.63 10.03 -2.53
CA ALA A 26 6.41 11.29 -3.24
C ALA A 26 4.97 11.77 -3.06
N VAL A 27 3.96 10.90 -3.22
CA VAL A 27 2.55 11.24 -2.97
C VAL A 27 2.31 11.64 -1.51
N ALA A 28 2.90 10.92 -0.56
CA ALA A 28 2.75 11.21 0.86
C ALA A 28 3.37 12.57 1.24
N LEU A 29 4.57 12.86 0.73
CA LEU A 29 5.35 14.04 1.09
C LEU A 29 5.11 15.25 0.18
N ALA A 30 4.45 15.06 -0.96
CA ALA A 30 4.16 16.13 -1.90
C ALA A 30 3.41 17.27 -1.20
N PRO A 31 3.84 18.53 -1.41
CA PRO A 31 3.09 19.67 -0.93
C PRO A 31 1.72 19.68 -1.62
N PRO A 32 0.65 20.00 -0.89
CA PRO A 32 -0.67 20.07 -1.48
C PRO A 32 -0.79 21.22 -2.48
N ALA A 33 -1.30 20.95 -3.69
CA ALA A 33 -1.54 22.00 -4.69
C ALA A 33 -2.66 22.96 -4.26
N TRP A 34 -3.66 22.46 -3.52
CA TRP A 34 -4.73 23.29 -2.98
C TRP A 34 -5.22 22.75 -1.63
N ARG A 35 -5.71 23.63 -0.76
CA ARG A 35 -6.17 23.26 0.58
C ARG A 35 -7.60 23.72 0.80
N TRP A 36 -8.37 22.91 1.50
CA TRP A 36 -9.70 23.29 1.96
C TRP A 36 -9.52 24.27 3.11
N THR A 37 -10.04 25.47 2.95
CA THR A 37 -10.02 26.52 3.96
C THR A 37 -11.40 26.65 4.61
N GLY A 38 -11.44 26.78 5.94
CA GLY A 38 -12.68 26.97 6.70
C GLY A 38 -13.10 25.76 7.56
N PRO A 39 -14.32 25.80 8.14
CA PRO A 39 -14.80 24.80 9.10
C PRO A 39 -14.90 23.38 8.55
N SER A 40 -15.13 23.26 7.24
CA SER A 40 -15.17 21.97 6.53
C SER A 40 -13.86 21.19 6.66
N ARG A 41 -12.71 21.86 6.81
CA ARG A 41 -11.42 21.20 6.99
C ARG A 41 -11.40 20.27 8.20
N ALA A 42 -12.01 20.68 9.32
CA ALA A 42 -12.04 19.87 10.53
C ALA A 42 -12.84 18.57 10.30
N LEU A 43 -13.94 18.64 9.54
CA LEU A 43 -14.74 17.48 9.16
C LEU A 43 -13.93 16.49 8.30
N TRP A 44 -13.21 16.96 7.29
CA TRP A 44 -12.42 16.08 6.41
C TRP A 44 -11.22 15.46 7.12
N VAL A 45 -10.58 16.21 8.01
CA VAL A 45 -9.53 15.67 8.89
C VAL A 45 -10.10 14.57 9.77
N ALA A 46 -11.26 14.80 10.41
CA ALA A 46 -11.91 13.82 11.29
C ALA A 46 -12.33 12.54 10.54
N LEU A 47 -12.78 12.66 9.29
CA LEU A 47 -13.11 11.50 8.44
C LEU A 47 -11.87 10.80 7.86
N GLY A 48 -10.81 11.55 7.57
CA GLY A 48 -9.58 11.03 6.97
C GLY A 48 -8.79 10.12 7.90
N VAL A 49 -8.64 10.51 9.17
CA VAL A 49 -7.90 9.72 10.18
C VAL A 49 -8.39 8.25 10.28
N PRO A 50 -9.68 7.96 10.52
CA PRO A 50 -10.15 6.59 10.63
C PRO A 50 -9.97 5.81 9.32
N LEU A 51 -10.08 6.46 8.17
CA LEU A 51 -9.82 5.82 6.87
C LEU A 51 -8.35 5.43 6.71
N VAL A 52 -7.41 6.30 7.11
CA VAL A 52 -5.97 5.96 7.10
C VAL A 52 -5.69 4.76 8.00
N ILE A 53 -6.24 4.77 9.22
CA ILE A 53 -6.07 3.68 10.20
C ILE A 53 -6.66 2.38 9.64
N ALA A 54 -7.90 2.41 9.13
CA ALA A 54 -8.58 1.23 8.60
C ALA A 54 -7.86 0.66 7.36
N GLY A 55 -7.45 1.53 6.42
CA GLY A 55 -6.71 1.13 5.24
C GLY A 55 -5.33 0.55 5.56
N GLY A 56 -4.61 1.18 6.49
CA GLY A 56 -3.33 0.68 7.01
C GLY A 56 -3.48 -0.67 7.70
N TRP A 57 -4.50 -0.84 8.55
CA TRP A 57 -4.79 -2.11 9.22
C TRP A 57 -5.13 -3.22 8.22
N LEU A 58 -5.98 -2.95 7.22
CA LEU A 58 -6.31 -3.90 6.15
C LEU A 58 -5.09 -4.29 5.33
N GLY A 59 -4.25 -3.32 4.98
CA GLY A 59 -2.99 -3.54 4.28
C GLY A 59 -2.07 -4.44 5.10
N LEU A 60 -1.79 -4.09 6.35
CA LEU A 60 -0.94 -4.87 7.25
C LEU A 60 -1.48 -6.29 7.46
N ARG A 61 -2.79 -6.46 7.62
CA ARG A 61 -3.43 -7.78 7.80
C ARG A 61 -3.33 -8.63 6.53
N ALA A 62 -3.50 -8.03 5.35
CA ALA A 62 -3.30 -8.71 4.08
C ALA A 62 -1.83 -9.11 3.87
N LEU A 63 -0.88 -8.25 4.23
CA LEU A 63 0.55 -8.62 4.24
C LEU A 63 0.81 -9.76 5.22
N TYR A 64 0.29 -9.69 6.45
CA TYR A 64 0.48 -10.72 7.45
C TYR A 64 -0.07 -12.09 6.99
N GLU A 65 -1.25 -12.11 6.37
CA GLU A 65 -1.86 -13.32 5.81
C GLU A 65 -1.07 -13.91 4.63
N LEU A 66 -0.38 -13.09 3.85
CA LEU A 66 0.53 -13.58 2.81
C LEU A 66 1.77 -14.25 3.40
N GLY A 67 2.25 -13.79 4.55
CA GLY A 67 3.32 -14.43 5.33
C GLY A 67 4.54 -14.84 4.47
N PRO A 68 4.98 -16.12 4.47
CA PRO A 68 6.11 -16.58 3.65
C PRO A 68 5.88 -16.52 2.13
N SER A 69 4.63 -16.41 1.69
CA SER A 69 4.22 -16.30 0.28
C SER A 69 4.21 -14.86 -0.22
N LEU A 70 4.53 -13.89 0.64
CA LEU A 70 4.79 -12.51 0.22
C LEU A 70 5.94 -12.49 -0.78
N THR A 71 5.58 -12.22 -2.03
CA THR A 71 6.51 -11.80 -3.06
C THR A 71 6.09 -10.42 -3.49
N ILE A 72 6.85 -9.41 -3.05
CA ILE A 72 6.70 -8.04 -3.56
C ILE A 72 7.27 -7.97 -5.00
N LEU A 73 8.02 -8.98 -5.40
CA LEU A 73 8.63 -9.09 -6.72
C LEU A 73 7.60 -9.53 -7.77
N PRO A 74 7.55 -8.86 -8.95
CA PRO A 74 6.71 -9.24 -10.08
C PRO A 74 6.89 -10.68 -10.54
N ARG A 75 8.09 -11.26 -10.36
CA ARG A 75 8.31 -12.68 -10.66
C ARG A 75 7.71 -13.57 -9.56
N PRO A 76 6.73 -14.43 -9.90
CA PRO A 76 6.17 -15.38 -8.95
C PRO A 76 7.26 -16.31 -8.42
N ARG A 77 7.20 -16.66 -7.13
CA ARG A 77 8.10 -17.67 -6.59
C ARG A 77 7.76 -19.04 -7.22
N PRO A 78 8.76 -19.87 -7.59
CA PRO A 78 8.52 -21.18 -8.20
C PRO A 78 7.70 -22.15 -7.34
N ARG A 79 7.54 -21.89 -6.04
CA ARG A 79 6.76 -22.69 -5.08
C ARG A 79 5.86 -21.82 -4.19
N GLY A 80 5.29 -20.74 -4.74
CA GLY A 80 4.33 -19.93 -4.00
C GLY A 80 3.10 -20.76 -3.62
N THR A 81 2.73 -20.79 -2.35
CA THR A 81 1.48 -21.42 -1.92
C THR A 81 0.32 -20.45 -2.11
N PHE A 82 -0.79 -20.94 -2.66
CA PHE A 82 -1.99 -20.13 -2.85
C PHE A 82 -2.72 -19.95 -1.51
N VAL A 83 -2.78 -18.71 -1.03
CA VAL A 83 -3.45 -18.37 0.24
C VAL A 83 -4.92 -18.04 -0.06
N GLN A 84 -5.85 -18.82 0.50
CA GLN A 84 -7.30 -18.62 0.36
C GLN A 84 -8.00 -18.35 1.70
N THR A 85 -7.26 -18.21 2.79
CA THR A 85 -7.82 -18.00 4.13
C THR A 85 -7.87 -16.51 4.47
N GLY A 86 -8.71 -16.12 5.43
CA GLY A 86 -8.76 -14.73 5.91
C GLY A 86 -9.38 -13.74 4.91
N LEU A 87 -8.73 -12.59 4.70
CA LEU A 87 -9.17 -11.57 3.73
C LEU A 87 -9.11 -12.09 2.29
N TYR A 88 -8.16 -12.98 1.99
CA TYR A 88 -7.99 -13.60 0.68
C TYR A 88 -9.13 -14.56 0.31
N ALA A 89 -9.94 -14.99 1.28
CA ALA A 89 -11.17 -15.76 1.04
C ALA A 89 -12.28 -14.91 0.38
N ARG A 90 -12.30 -13.59 0.64
CA ARG A 90 -13.35 -12.68 0.16
C ARG A 90 -12.93 -11.89 -1.08
N THR A 91 -11.66 -11.53 -1.17
CA THR A 91 -11.14 -10.70 -2.26
C THR A 91 -9.77 -11.22 -2.68
N ARG A 92 -9.47 -11.22 -3.99
CA ARG A 92 -8.17 -11.70 -4.50
C ARG A 92 -7.01 -10.73 -4.22
N HIS A 93 -7.33 -9.46 -3.93
CA HIS A 93 -6.34 -8.39 -3.73
C HIS A 93 -6.66 -7.47 -2.54
N PRO A 94 -6.79 -8.01 -1.31
CA PRO A 94 -7.18 -7.23 -0.14
C PRO A 94 -6.16 -6.15 0.24
N ALA A 95 -4.87 -6.38 -0.03
CA ALA A 95 -3.82 -5.37 0.18
C ALA A 95 -4.03 -4.12 -0.68
N TYR A 96 -4.51 -4.25 -1.93
CA TYR A 96 -4.80 -3.10 -2.78
C TYR A 96 -6.05 -2.35 -2.29
N GLY A 97 -7.05 -3.06 -1.80
CA GLY A 97 -8.21 -2.45 -1.15
C GLY A 97 -7.81 -1.60 0.05
N GLY A 98 -6.96 -2.14 0.94
CA GLY A 98 -6.41 -1.41 2.07
C GLY A 98 -5.62 -0.16 1.64
N LEU A 99 -4.78 -0.30 0.60
CA LEU A 99 -4.01 0.81 0.06
C LEU A 99 -4.90 1.93 -0.50
N LEU A 100 -5.96 1.60 -1.25
CA LEU A 100 -6.88 2.58 -1.80
C LEU A 100 -7.63 3.34 -0.69
N ILE A 101 -8.13 2.62 0.33
CA ILE A 101 -8.79 3.23 1.50
C ILE A 101 -7.82 4.17 2.21
N MET A 102 -6.58 3.74 2.41
CA MET A 102 -5.54 4.56 3.04
C MET A 102 -5.23 5.82 2.21
N ALA A 103 -5.15 5.70 0.88
CA ALA A 103 -4.88 6.83 -0.01
C ALA A 103 -6.02 7.87 0.03
N VAL A 104 -7.28 7.43 0.05
CA VAL A 104 -8.43 8.32 0.21
C VAL A 104 -8.40 9.00 1.59
N GLY A 105 -8.19 8.23 2.65
CA GLY A 105 -8.05 8.76 4.00
C GLY A 105 -6.93 9.80 4.10
N TRP A 106 -5.80 9.55 3.45
CA TRP A 106 -4.67 10.47 3.40
C TRP A 106 -5.02 11.79 2.71
N ALA A 107 -5.70 11.74 1.57
CA ALA A 107 -6.16 12.93 0.86
C ALA A 107 -7.13 13.78 1.71
N LEU A 108 -8.09 13.13 2.38
CA LEU A 108 -9.05 13.80 3.27
C LEU A 108 -8.37 14.37 4.51
N TRP A 109 -7.45 13.62 5.12
CA TRP A 109 -6.71 14.05 6.31
C TRP A 109 -5.83 15.27 6.03
N ARG A 110 -5.16 15.32 4.87
CA ARG A 110 -4.42 16.52 4.47
C ARG A 110 -5.35 17.70 4.17
N GLY A 111 -6.64 17.44 3.91
CA GLY A 111 -7.63 18.45 3.57
C GLY A 111 -7.26 19.18 2.29
N SER A 112 -6.72 18.45 1.31
CA SER A 112 -6.04 19.02 0.15
C SER A 112 -5.95 18.03 -1.01
N GLY A 113 -6.06 18.52 -2.25
CA GLY A 113 -5.66 17.74 -3.43
C GLY A 113 -4.15 17.79 -3.69
N LEU A 114 -3.65 16.77 -4.39
CA LEU A 114 -2.37 16.85 -5.07
C LEU A 114 -2.40 17.89 -6.19
#